data_AF-A0A1Q8JC99-F1
#
_entry.id   AF-A0A1Q8JC99-F1
#
_cell.length_a   1.000
_cell.length_b   1.000
_cell.length_c   1.000
_cell.angle_alpha   90.00
_cell.angle_beta   90.00
_cell.angle_gamma   90.00
#
_symmetry.space_group_name_H-M   'P 1'
#
loop_
_entity.id
_entity.type
_entity.pdbx_description
1 polymer ?
#
loop_
_entity_poly.entity_id
_entity_poly.type
_entity_poly.pdbx_seq_one_letter_code
_entity_poly.pdbx_strand_id
1 'polypeptide(L)'
;MSSPSEPWAFEAGPEVDAVSRGYRIEADVELSSDWLPAAAFTTIYPTVEAAIPVAIEGVDDAEIDEVRIVAVGTGRVAWRSTEEEFE
;
A
#
# COMPACT_ATOMS: atom_id res chain seq x y z
N MET A 1 27.45 -2.28 -47.96
CA MET A 1 27.87 -2.88 -46.68
C MET A 1 26.70 -2.69 -45.71
N SER A 2 26.23 -3.82 -45.19
CA SER A 2 25.48 -4.08 -43.95
C SER A 2 24.32 -3.18 -43.49
N SER A 3 23.15 -3.82 -43.49
CA SER A 3 21.93 -3.72 -42.65
C SER A 3 22.17 -3.46 -41.13
N PRO A 4 21.13 -3.46 -40.25
CA PRO A 4 19.99 -2.52 -40.12
C PRO A 4 19.63 -2.25 -38.61
N SER A 5 18.51 -1.56 -38.34
CA SER A 5 17.61 -1.78 -37.18
C SER A 5 18.16 -1.70 -35.74
N GLU A 6 17.87 -0.59 -35.04
CA GLU A 6 17.73 -0.60 -33.57
C GLU A 6 16.30 -0.15 -33.17
N PRO A 7 15.31 -1.07 -33.21
CA PRO A 7 13.94 -0.82 -32.76
C PRO A 7 13.77 -1.22 -31.29
N TRP A 8 14.56 -0.69 -30.35
CA TRP A 8 14.41 -1.05 -28.94
C TRP A 8 15.29 -0.20 -28.02
N ALA A 9 15.21 1.13 -28.09
CA ALA A 9 15.29 1.85 -26.81
C ALA A 9 14.02 1.44 -26.06
N PHE A 10 14.07 0.28 -25.41
CA PHE A 10 13.06 -0.20 -24.50
C PHE A 10 12.94 0.94 -23.49
N GLU A 11 11.88 1.73 -23.59
CA GLU A 11 11.39 2.45 -22.44
C GLU A 11 11.20 1.34 -21.42
N ALA A 12 12.16 1.20 -20.51
CA ALA A 12 11.90 0.61 -19.22
C ALA A 12 10.89 1.56 -18.58
N GLY A 13 9.63 1.47 -19.04
CA GLY A 13 8.48 1.91 -18.28
C GLY A 13 8.69 1.34 -16.88
N PRO A 14 8.41 2.14 -15.85
CA PRO A 14 8.81 1.82 -14.49
C PRO A 14 8.46 0.38 -14.25
N GLU A 15 9.43 -0.39 -13.76
CA GLU A 15 9.24 -1.73 -13.27
C GLU A 15 8.08 -1.65 -12.29
N VAL A 16 6.86 -1.75 -12.82
CA VAL A 16 5.65 -1.73 -12.02
C VAL A 16 5.82 -3.02 -11.26
N ASP A 17 6.05 -2.91 -9.96
CA ASP A 17 5.97 -3.98 -8.99
C ASP A 17 4.77 -4.89 -9.34
N ALA A 18 5.01 -5.86 -10.22
CA ALA A 18 3.97 -6.55 -10.98
C ALA A 18 3.28 -7.63 -10.14
N VAL A 19 3.37 -7.53 -8.81
CA VAL A 19 2.76 -8.48 -7.88
C VAL A 19 2.07 -7.76 -6.71
N SER A 20 1.91 -6.45 -6.77
CA SER A 20 1.02 -5.75 -5.85
C SER A 20 -0.39 -5.81 -6.43
N ARG A 21 -1.20 -6.81 -6.05
CA ARG A 21 -2.65 -6.89 -6.36
C ARG A 21 -3.47 -5.81 -5.63
N GLY A 22 -2.79 -4.87 -4.97
CA GLY A 22 -3.32 -3.80 -4.15
C GLY A 22 -2.70 -3.84 -2.74
N TYR A 23 -3.30 -3.10 -1.84
CA TYR A 23 -2.83 -2.86 -0.48
C TYR A 23 -3.98 -3.13 0.48
N ARG A 24 -3.71 -3.89 1.55
CA ARG A 24 -4.68 -4.15 2.62
C ARG A 24 -4.22 -3.49 3.91
N ILE A 25 -5.18 -3.08 4.72
CA ILE A 25 -4.91 -2.54 6.04
C ILE A 25 -4.87 -3.72 7.02
N GLU A 26 -3.85 -3.76 7.87
CA GLU A 26 -3.73 -4.69 8.99
C GLU A 26 -3.41 -3.90 10.25
N ALA A 27 -4.04 -4.25 11.35
CA ALA A 27 -3.68 -3.74 12.67
C ALA A 27 -3.64 -4.91 13.65
N ASP A 28 -2.95 -4.72 14.77
CA ASP A 28 -2.96 -5.71 15.86
C ASP A 28 -4.29 -5.72 16.62
N VAL A 29 -5.08 -4.65 16.45
CA VAL A 29 -6.40 -4.45 17.05
C VAL A 29 -7.52 -4.50 16.01
N GLU A 30 -8.75 -4.64 16.50
CA GLU A 30 -9.94 -4.54 15.67
C GLU A 30 -10.14 -3.08 15.24
N LEU A 31 -9.92 -2.80 13.96
CA LEU A 31 -10.19 -1.48 13.39
C LEU A 31 -11.69 -1.29 13.21
N SER A 32 -12.19 -0.21 13.79
CA SER A 32 -13.57 0.24 13.62
C SER A 32 -13.58 1.76 13.62
N SER A 33 -14.45 2.35 12.82
CA SER A 33 -14.59 3.80 12.76
C SER A 33 -16.06 4.13 12.60
N ASP A 34 -16.53 5.17 13.29
CA ASP A 34 -17.91 5.66 13.16
C ASP A 34 -18.16 6.30 11.79
N TRP A 35 -17.09 6.74 11.12
CA TRP A 35 -17.12 7.46 9.86
C TRP A 35 -16.83 6.58 8.64
N LEU A 36 -16.18 5.43 8.83
CA LEU A 36 -15.85 4.49 7.75
C LEU A 36 -16.67 3.21 7.84
N PRO A 37 -17.06 2.62 6.70
CA PRO A 37 -17.71 1.32 6.72
C PRO A 37 -16.74 0.26 7.23
N ALA A 38 -17.22 -0.72 8.00
CA ALA A 38 -16.40 -1.85 8.49
C ALA A 38 -15.67 -2.60 7.36
N ALA A 39 -16.24 -2.59 6.14
CA ALA A 39 -15.62 -3.17 4.97
C ALA A 39 -14.36 -2.41 4.49
N ALA A 40 -14.15 -1.16 4.90
CA ALA A 40 -13.00 -0.34 4.50
C ALA A 40 -11.68 -0.99 4.92
N PHE A 41 -11.61 -1.55 6.14
CA PHE A 41 -10.41 -2.22 6.64
C PHE A 41 -10.15 -3.58 5.97
N THR A 42 -11.19 -4.19 5.42
CA THR A 42 -11.09 -5.45 4.65
C THR A 42 -10.94 -5.23 3.14
N THR A 43 -11.00 -3.97 2.69
CA THR A 43 -10.93 -3.60 1.28
C THR A 43 -9.49 -3.63 0.80
N ILE A 44 -9.30 -4.05 -0.45
CA ILE A 44 -8.01 -3.97 -1.13
C ILE A 44 -7.94 -2.67 -1.93
N TYR A 45 -7.02 -1.80 -1.55
CA TYR A 45 -6.79 -0.51 -2.19
C TYR A 45 -5.81 -0.65 -3.37
N PRO A 46 -6.01 0.10 -4.47
CA PRO A 46 -5.07 0.05 -5.59
C PRO A 46 -3.72 0.71 -5.28
N THR A 47 -3.70 1.67 -4.35
CA THR A 47 -2.51 2.44 -3.97
C THR A 47 -2.40 2.56 -2.44
N VAL A 48 -1.16 2.71 -1.93
CA VAL A 48 -0.93 2.91 -0.50
C VAL A 48 -1.52 4.24 -0.02
N GLU A 49 -1.39 5.31 -0.83
CA GLU A 49 -1.89 6.65 -0.51
C GLU A 49 -3.40 6.70 -0.30
N ALA A 50 -4.17 5.82 -0.96
CA ALA A 50 -5.61 5.71 -0.73
C ALA A 50 -5.95 4.92 0.55
N ALA A 51 -5.05 4.01 0.98
CA ALA A 51 -5.21 3.20 2.18
C ALA A 51 -4.74 3.94 3.45
N ILE A 52 -3.75 4.83 3.37
CA ILE A 52 -3.21 5.63 4.49
C ILE A 52 -4.30 6.36 5.28
N PRO A 53 -5.14 7.22 4.68
CA PRO A 53 -6.15 7.94 5.45
C PRO A 53 -7.15 6.99 6.12
N VAL A 54 -7.52 5.89 5.45
CA VAL A 54 -8.43 4.88 6.01
C VAL A 54 -7.78 4.15 7.18
N ALA A 55 -6.50 3.82 7.07
CA ALA A 55 -5.73 3.18 8.13
C ALA A 55 -5.66 4.08 9.37
N ILE A 56 -5.39 5.38 9.20
CA ILE A 56 -5.33 6.36 10.29
C ILE A 56 -6.72 6.55 10.94
N GLU A 57 -7.77 6.71 10.13
CA GLU A 57 -9.14 6.93 10.61
C GLU A 57 -9.77 5.69 11.26
N GLY A 58 -9.19 4.50 11.03
CA GLY A 58 -9.61 3.25 11.65
C GLY A 58 -9.05 2.99 13.03
N VAL A 59 -8.08 3.80 13.44
CA VAL A 59 -7.44 3.70 14.75
C VAL A 59 -8.19 4.63 15.72
N ASP A 60 -8.75 4.03 16.77
CA ASP A 60 -9.46 4.78 17.83
C ASP A 60 -8.45 5.57 18.69
N ASP A 61 -7.27 5.00 18.94
CA ASP A 61 -6.19 5.62 19.72
C ASP A 61 -4.81 5.42 19.06
N ALA A 62 -4.36 6.44 18.30
CA ALA A 62 -3.14 6.36 17.48
C ALA A 62 -1.84 6.28 18.31
N GLU A 63 -1.91 6.49 19.62
CA GLU A 63 -0.78 6.37 20.54
C GLU A 63 -0.58 4.93 21.04
N ILE A 64 -1.59 4.06 20.89
CA ILE A 64 -1.58 2.68 21.40
C ILE A 64 -1.68 1.66 20.27
N ASP A 65 -2.47 1.97 19.24
CA ASP A 65 -2.82 1.00 18.21
C ASP A 65 -1.98 1.17 16.94
N GLU A 66 -1.09 0.20 16.71
CA GLU A 66 -0.30 0.14 15.48
C GLU A 66 -1.16 -0.35 14.31
N VAL A 67 -1.19 0.43 13.23
CA VAL A 67 -1.78 0.06 11.95
C VAL A 67 -0.71 0.05 10.87
N ARG A 68 -0.77 -0.93 9.98
CA ARG A 68 0.16 -1.12 8.87
C ARG A 68 -0.59 -1.43 7.58
N ILE A 69 -0.03 -0.99 6.48
CA ILE A 69 -0.54 -1.25 5.14
C ILE A 69 0.38 -2.25 4.47
N VAL A 70 -0.19 -3.35 4.00
CA VAL A 70 0.54 -4.49 3.44
C VAL A 70 0.16 -4.69 1.98
N ALA A 71 1.16 -4.81 1.11
CA ALA A 71 0.97 -5.10 -0.30
C ALA A 71 0.46 -6.55 -0.51
N VAL A 72 -0.74 -6.68 -1.06
CA VAL A 72 -1.39 -7.95 -1.36
C VAL A 72 -0.69 -8.60 -2.54
N GLY A 73 0.04 -9.68 -2.28
CA GLY A 73 0.76 -10.45 -3.29
C GLY A 73 2.26 -10.55 -3.04
N THR A 74 2.85 -9.56 -2.36
CA THR A 74 4.22 -9.65 -1.82
C THR A 74 4.24 -9.84 -0.31
N GLY A 75 3.18 -9.45 0.40
CA GLY A 75 3.12 -9.50 1.86
C GLY A 75 4.06 -8.49 2.53
N ARG A 76 4.60 -7.52 1.78
CA ARG A 76 5.49 -6.49 2.31
C ARG A 76 4.70 -5.36 2.94
N VAL A 77 5.15 -4.88 4.09
CA VAL A 77 4.64 -3.66 4.70
C VAL A 77 5.10 -2.48 3.85
N ALA A 78 4.14 -1.73 3.32
CA ALA A 78 4.37 -0.53 2.52
C ALA A 78 4.30 0.76 3.36
N TRP A 79 3.67 0.69 4.54
CA TRP A 79 3.54 1.80 5.48
C TRP A 79 3.13 1.29 6.87
N ARG A 80 3.58 1.92 7.96
CA ARG A 80 3.04 1.73 9.32
C ARG A 80 2.84 3.08 10.01
N SER A 81 1.84 3.19 10.88
CA SER A 81 1.53 4.42 11.62
C SER A 81 2.59 4.79 12.65
N THR A 82 3.31 3.79 13.16
CA THR A 82 4.38 3.90 14.15
C THR A 82 5.77 4.09 13.53
N GLU A 83 5.86 4.25 12.21
CA GLU A 83 7.13 4.49 11.51
C GLU A 83 7.54 5.94 11.81
N GLU A 84 8.33 6.11 12.88
CA GLU A 84 9.19 7.27 13.07
C GLU A 84 9.90 7.55 11.74
N GLU A 85 9.73 8.78 11.24
CA GLU A 85 10.15 9.23 9.92
C GLU A 85 11.55 8.69 9.59
N PHE A 86 11.68 7.90 8.51
CA PHE A 86 13.00 7.52 8.00
C PHE A 86 13.77 8.80 7.64
N GLU A 87 14.80 9.12 8.43
CA GLU A 87 15.78 10.20 8.20
C GLU A 87 16.53 10.09 6.85
#